data_AF-A0A4Y8CAV8-F1
#
_entry.id   AF-A0A4Y8CAV8-F1
#
_cell.length_a   1.000
_cell.length_b   1.000
_cell.length_c   1.000
_cell.angle_alpha   90.00
_cell.angle_beta   90.00
_cell.angle_gamma   90.00
#
_symmetry.space_group_name_H-M   'P 1'
#
loop_
_entity.id
_entity.type
_entity.pdbx_description
1 polymer ?
#
loop_
_entity_poly.entity_id
_entity_poly.type
_entity_poly.pdbx_seq_one_letter_code
_entity_poly.pdbx_strand_id
1 'polypeptide(L)' 'MQLNELNCVILCGGKSSRMGQDKSKLILKNQNLTQFQVEKFSKIFKNVYVSAKE' A
#
# COMPACT_ATOMS: atom_id res chain seq x y z
N MET A 1 -8.47 -18.60 -12.48
CA MET A 1 -8.51 -17.13 -12.35
C MET A 1 -7.08 -16.65 -12.24
N GLN A 2 -6.62 -15.77 -13.12
CA GLN A 2 -5.26 -15.24 -13.05
C GLN A 2 -5.23 -14.01 -12.15
N LEU A 3 -4.14 -13.81 -11.39
CA LEU A 3 -4.04 -12.67 -10.46
C LEU A 3 -4.05 -11.32 -11.19
N ASN A 4 -3.56 -11.25 -12.42
CA ASN A 4 -3.57 -10.04 -13.25
C ASN A 4 -4.99 -9.55 -13.63
N GLU A 5 -6.01 -10.42 -13.57
CA GLU A 5 -7.43 -10.10 -13.82
C GLU A 5 -8.14 -9.55 -12.58
N LEU A 6 -7.51 -9.66 -11.40
CA LEU A 6 -8.05 -9.17 -10.13
C LEU A 6 -7.55 -7.76 -9.81
N ASN A 7 -8.36 -7.01 -9.08
CA ASN A 7 -7.94 -5.74 -8.50
C ASN A 7 -7.26 -5.99 -7.14
N CYS A 8 -6.12 -5.36 -6.91
CA CYS A 8 -5.47 -5.32 -5.61
C CYS A 8 -5.87 -4.04 -4.87
N VAL A 9 -6.27 -4.16 -3.60
CA VAL A 9 -6.57 -3.01 -2.74
C VAL A 9 -5.66 -3.05 -1.52
N ILE A 10 -4.81 -2.04 -1.38
CA ILE A 10 -3.92 -1.87 -0.22
C ILE A 10 -4.65 -1.02 0.82
N LEU A 11 -4.84 -1.58 2.02
CA LEU A 11 -5.55 -0.92 3.12
C LEU A 11 -4.57 -0.16 4.02
N CYS A 12 -4.58 1.18 3.92
CA CYS A 12 -3.65 2.07 4.62
C CYS A 12 -4.32 2.98 5.68
N GLY A 13 -5.65 2.94 5.83
CA GLY A 13 -6.41 3.83 6.73
C GLY A 13 -6.49 3.43 8.21
N GLY A 14 -5.64 2.52 8.68
CA GLY A 14 -5.67 2.03 10.07
C GLY A 14 -4.97 2.97 11.05
N LYS A 15 -5.53 3.13 12.27
CA LYS A 15 -4.90 3.94 13.33
C LYS A 15 -3.51 3.39 13.68
N SER A 16 -2.50 4.24 13.61
CA SER A 16 -1.12 3.91 14.00
C SER A 16 -0.85 4.28 15.45
N SER A 17 -1.43 3.54 16.39
CA SER A 17 -1.30 3.84 17.83
C SER A 17 0.11 3.65 18.39
N ARG A 18 0.83 2.60 17.93
CA ARG A 18 2.16 2.25 18.45
C ARG A 18 3.29 3.13 17.93
N MET A 19 3.20 3.62 16.70
CA MET A 19 4.26 4.46 16.10
C MET A 19 4.02 5.95 16.30
N GLY A 20 2.83 6.37 16.76
CA GLY A 20 2.48 7.78 16.98
C GLY A 20 2.39 8.63 15.70
N GLN A 21 2.76 8.08 14.55
CA GLN A 21 2.72 8.73 13.24
C GLN A 21 2.05 7.82 12.21
N ASP A 22 1.61 8.41 11.11
CA ASP A 22 1.02 7.70 9.98
C ASP A 22 1.99 6.65 9.41
N LYS A 23 1.61 5.36 9.50
CA LYS A 23 2.41 4.23 9.01
C LYS A 23 2.65 4.29 7.51
N SER A 24 1.70 4.84 6.75
CA SER A 24 1.81 4.94 5.30
C SER A 24 2.99 5.80 4.86
N LYS A 25 3.36 6.78 5.71
CA LYS A 25 4.46 7.73 5.48
C LYS A 25 5.81 7.24 5.99
N LEU A 26 5.88 6.07 6.62
CA LEU A 26 7.16 5.50 7.06
C LEU A 26 8.07 5.28 5.87
N ILE A 27 9.28 5.81 5.95
CA ILE A 27 10.27 5.68 4.89
C ILE A 27 10.93 4.30 5.00
N LEU A 28 10.84 3.53 3.93
CA LEU A 28 11.57 2.29 3.72
C LEU A 28 12.58 2.50 2.59
N LYS A 29 13.87 2.49 2.93
CA LYS A 29 14.96 2.91 2.04
C LYS A 29 14.77 4.37 1.61
N ASN A 30 14.27 4.60 0.40
CA ASN A 30 14.10 5.93 -0.21
C ASN A 30 12.66 6.23 -0.62
N GLN A 31 11.69 5.41 -0.19
CA GLN A 31 10.29 5.55 -0.55
C GLN A 31 9.39 5.29 0.66
N ASN A 32 8.18 5.86 0.68
CA ASN A 32 7.25 5.57 1.74
C ASN A 32 6.71 4.13 1.63
N LEU A 33 6.19 3.60 2.74
CA LEU A 33 5.72 2.21 2.83
C LEU A 33 4.61 1.91 1.82
N THR A 34 3.71 2.86 1.57
CA THR A 34 2.65 2.70 0.57
C THR A 34 3.21 2.56 -0.84
N GLN A 35 4.16 3.41 -1.21
CA GLN A 35 4.84 3.38 -2.51
C GLN A 35 5.52 2.03 -2.73
N PHE A 36 6.26 1.54 -1.72
CA PHE A 36 6.93 0.25 -1.79
C PHE A 36 5.94 -0.91 -2.04
N GLN A 37 4.78 -0.86 -1.39
CA GLN A 37 3.75 -1.88 -1.56
C GLN A 37 3.08 -1.79 -2.94
N VAL A 38 2.80 -0.58 -3.43
CA VAL A 38 2.26 -0.38 -4.79
C VAL A 38 3.22 -0.95 -5.83
N GLU A 39 4.51 -0.58 -5.79
CA GLU A 39 5.52 -1.08 -6.72
C GLU A 39 5.66 -2.61 -6.69
N LYS A 40 5.54 -3.21 -5.51
CA LYS A 40 5.59 -4.66 -5.34
C LYS A 40 4.38 -5.34 -6.00
N PHE A 41 3.17 -4.82 -5.78
CA PHE A 41 1.94 -5.46 -6.26
C PHE A 41 1.62 -5.17 -7.73
N SER A 42 2.10 -4.06 -8.29
CA SER A 42 1.97 -3.77 -9.72
C SER A 42 2.71 -4.76 -10.63
N LYS A 43 3.60 -5.60 -10.08
CA LYS A 43 4.24 -6.71 -10.79
C LYS A 43 3.35 -7.96 -10.91
N ILE A 44 2.23 -7.99 -10.18
CA ILE A 44 1.35 -9.15 -10.02
C ILE A 44 -0.07 -8.83 -10.53
N PHE A 45 -0.58 -7.65 -10.18
CA PHE A 45 -1.94 -7.21 -10.49
C PHE A 45 -1.92 -6.08 -11.53
N LYS A 46 -2.89 -6.09 -12.46
CA LYS A 46 -3.04 -5.02 -13.47
C LYS A 46 -3.45 -3.69 -12.83
N ASN A 47 -4.34 -3.74 -11.84
CA ASN A 47 -4.83 -2.56 -11.13
C ASN A 47 -4.52 -2.68 -9.64
N VAL A 48 -3.89 -1.64 -9.10
CA VAL A 48 -3.58 -1.51 -7.68
C VAL A 48 -4.19 -0.21 -7.16
N TYR A 49 -5.02 -0.32 -6.13
CA TYR A 49 -5.67 0.80 -5.47
C TYR A 49 -5.17 0.93 -4.03
N VAL A 50 -5.15 2.16 -3.53
CA VAL A 50 -4.81 2.45 -2.12
C VAL A 50 -6.05 3.02 -1.45
N SER A 51 -6.51 2.36 -0.40
CA SER A 51 -7.56 2.87 0.49
C SER A 51 -6.90 3.53 1.69
N ALA A 52 -6.86 4.86 1.69
CA ALA A 52 -6.40 5.66 2.81
C ALA A 52 -7.57 6.41 3.47
N LYS A 53 -7.41 6.82 4.73
CA LYS A 53 -8.28 7.81 5.34
C LYS A 53 -7.71 9.19 5.07
N GLU A 54 -8.58 10.18 4.91
CA GLU A 54 -8.20 11.61 5.01
C GLU A 54 -7.54 11.92 6.36
#